data_AF-R6T244-F1
#
_entry.id   AF-R6T244-F1
#
_cell.length_a   1.000
_cell.length_b   1.000
_cell.length_c   1.000
_cell.angle_alpha   90.00
_cell.angle_beta   90.00
_cell.angle_gamma   90.00
#
_symmetry.space_group_name_H-M   'P 1'
#
loop_
_entity.id
_entity.type
_entity.pdbx_description
1 polymer ?
#
loop_
_entity_poly.entity_id
_entity_poly.type
_entity_poly.pdbx_seq_one_letter_code
_entity_poly.pdbx_strand_id
1 'polypeptide(L)'
;MRGVVHLDGIRKMAQPCVLIRRFYGLEYRLNAALHACARKRGHHVVAVHDPFDPSRLNGIYLPQSGVGFLIAEQIDAETHAIDLRRCVRRDAWRAVRGEVRSVLRLRDDLMRLALSCMARAGEYHFELEDIYGYAMDFAQKEKACENFCARVLPE
;
A
#
# COMPACT_ATOMS: atom_id res chain seq x y z
N MET A 1 17.30 -7.47 13.15
CA MET A 1 16.45 -8.53 12.57
C MET A 1 15.76 -7.97 11.33
N ARG A 2 16.06 -8.44 10.12
CA ARG A 2 15.37 -7.97 8.89
C ARG A 2 14.11 -8.82 8.67
N GLY A 3 13.02 -8.46 9.35
CA GLY A 3 11.71 -9.03 9.06
C GLY A 3 11.08 -8.35 7.85
N VAL A 4 10.66 -9.12 6.84
CA VAL A 4 9.86 -8.59 5.73
C VAL A 4 8.39 -8.80 6.07
N VAL A 5 7.64 -7.72 6.24
CA VAL A 5 6.19 -7.77 6.45
C VAL A 5 5.50 -7.49 5.12
N HIS A 6 4.73 -8.47 4.63
CA HIS A 6 3.90 -8.29 3.45
C HIS A 6 2.50 -7.84 3.87
N LEU A 7 2.01 -6.72 3.32
CA LEU A 7 0.67 -6.18 3.55
C LEU A 7 -0.42 -6.96 2.79
N ASP A 8 -0.34 -8.30 2.80
CA ASP A 8 -1.22 -9.19 2.03
C ASP A 8 -2.47 -9.64 2.80
N GLY A 9 -2.76 -9.02 3.96
CA GLY A 9 -3.82 -9.47 4.88
C GLY A 9 -5.17 -9.64 4.18
N ILE A 10 -5.58 -8.67 3.37
CA ILE A 10 -6.87 -8.72 2.67
C ILE A 10 -6.88 -9.76 1.55
N ARG A 11 -5.76 -9.92 0.84
CA ARG A 11 -5.64 -10.96 -0.19
C ARG A 11 -5.80 -12.36 0.41
N LYS A 12 -5.31 -12.56 1.64
CA LYS A 12 -5.45 -13.83 2.38
C LYS A 12 -6.85 -14.02 2.98
N MET A 13 -7.50 -12.93 3.43
CA MET A 13 -8.83 -12.96 4.03
C MET A 13 -9.97 -13.10 3.01
N ALA A 14 -9.76 -12.62 1.78
CA ALA A 14 -10.80 -12.57 0.76
C ALA A 14 -10.92 -13.90 -0.02
N GLN A 15 -12.12 -14.48 -0.02
CA GLN A 15 -12.50 -15.66 -0.78
C GLN A 15 -13.91 -15.47 -1.37
N PRO A 16 -14.04 -15.13 -2.67
CA PRO A 16 -12.96 -14.87 -3.64
C PRO A 16 -12.28 -13.50 -3.48
N CYS A 17 -11.00 -13.44 -3.85
CA CYS A 17 -10.28 -12.20 -4.08
C CYS A 17 -10.23 -11.89 -5.59
N VAL A 18 -11.03 -10.94 -6.03
CA VAL A 18 -11.08 -10.50 -7.43
C VAL A 18 -10.00 -9.46 -7.68
N LEU A 19 -9.09 -9.74 -8.62
CA LEU A 19 -8.05 -8.80 -8.98
C LEU A 19 -8.53 -7.85 -10.09
N ILE A 20 -8.15 -6.59 -9.98
CA ILE A 20 -8.37 -5.54 -10.97
C ILE A 20 -7.00 -5.17 -11.53
N ARG A 21 -6.82 -5.39 -12.84
CA ARG A 21 -5.58 -5.03 -13.52
C ARG A 21 -5.44 -3.51 -13.54
N ARG A 22 -4.29 -3.00 -13.10
CA ARG A 22 -4.02 -1.56 -13.12
C ARG A 22 -4.15 -1.01 -14.54
N PHE A 23 -4.93 0.06 -14.69
CA PHE A 23 -5.15 0.72 -15.97
C PHE A 23 -5.39 2.23 -15.80
N TYR A 24 -4.28 2.94 -15.57
CA TYR A 24 -4.19 4.41 -15.64
C TYR A 24 -5.20 5.15 -14.77
N GLY A 25 -5.53 4.59 -13.61
CA GLY A 25 -6.39 5.20 -12.60
C GLY A 25 -7.88 4.87 -12.73
N LEU A 26 -8.30 4.17 -13.79
CA LEU A 26 -9.69 3.69 -13.89
C LEU A 26 -10.00 2.64 -12.82
N GLU A 27 -8.99 1.92 -12.36
CA GLU A 27 -9.09 0.97 -11.28
C GLU A 27 -9.56 1.62 -9.96
N TYR A 28 -9.07 2.81 -9.64
CA TYR A 28 -9.50 3.57 -8.46
C TYR A 28 -10.96 4.01 -8.58
N ARG A 29 -11.37 4.39 -9.80
CA ARG A 29 -12.76 4.77 -10.09
C ARG A 29 -13.71 3.58 -9.92
N LEU A 30 -13.30 2.39 -10.38
CA LEU A 30 -14.07 1.17 -10.17
C LEU A 30 -14.21 0.86 -8.67
N ASN A 31 -13.12 0.88 -7.92
CA ASN A 31 -13.17 0.63 -6.47
C ASN A 31 -14.04 1.65 -5.73
N ALA A 32 -13.95 2.94 -6.07
CA ALA A 32 -14.81 3.97 -5.51
C ALA A 32 -16.30 3.71 -5.82
N ALA A 33 -16.61 3.30 -7.05
CA ALA A 33 -17.98 2.94 -7.44
C ALA A 33 -18.48 1.70 -6.68
N LEU A 34 -17.66 0.65 -6.58
CA LEU A 34 -17.98 -0.57 -5.83
C LEU A 34 -18.19 -0.26 -4.34
N HIS A 35 -17.30 0.54 -3.73
CA HIS A 35 -17.42 1.00 -2.35
C HIS A 35 -18.75 1.72 -2.12
N ALA A 36 -19.06 2.74 -2.94
CA ALA A 36 -20.30 3.50 -2.83
C ALA A 36 -21.54 2.61 -3.02
N CYS A 37 -21.48 1.66 -3.95
CA CYS A 37 -22.57 0.74 -4.25
C CYS A 37 -22.83 -0.23 -3.10
N ALA A 38 -21.77 -0.80 -2.51
CA ALA A 38 -21.87 -1.68 -1.35
C ALA A 38 -22.42 -0.94 -0.12
N ARG A 39 -21.93 0.28 0.14
CA ARG A 39 -22.42 1.14 1.23
C ARG A 39 -23.90 1.49 1.06
N LYS A 40 -24.35 1.84 -0.16
CA LYS A 40 -25.76 2.12 -0.45
C LYS A 40 -26.68 0.91 -0.21
N ARG A 41 -26.15 -0.30 -0.34
CA ARG A 41 -26.86 -1.55 -0.05
C ARG A 41 -26.77 -2.00 1.41
N GLY A 42 -26.17 -1.20 2.29
CA GLY A 42 -26.04 -1.50 3.72
C GLY A 42 -24.96 -2.50 4.07
N HIS A 43 -24.04 -2.83 3.15
CA HIS A 43 -22.90 -3.69 3.49
C HIS A 43 -21.86 -2.95 4.33
N HIS A 44 -21.24 -3.66 5.27
CA HIS A 44 -20.00 -3.21 5.88
C HIS A 44 -18.87 -3.37 4.86
N VAL A 45 -18.05 -2.33 4.71
CA VAL A 45 -16.96 -2.31 3.74
C VAL A 45 -15.67 -1.92 4.44
N VAL A 46 -14.66 -2.77 4.34
CA VAL A 46 -13.29 -2.43 4.70
C VAL A 46 -12.64 -1.81 3.47
N ALA A 47 -12.22 -0.54 3.59
CA ALA A 47 -11.58 0.20 2.52
C ALA A 47 -10.05 0.04 2.60
N VAL A 48 -9.41 -0.23 1.47
CA VAL A 48 -7.96 -0.28 1.34
C VAL A 48 -7.53 0.98 0.62
N HIS A 49 -6.88 1.87 1.35
CA HIS A 49 -6.44 3.15 0.81
C HIS A 49 -5.10 3.01 0.06
N ASP A 50 -4.90 3.85 -0.95
CA ASP A 50 -3.60 3.98 -1.60
C ASP A 50 -2.58 4.59 -0.62
N PRO A 51 -1.36 4.04 -0.52
CA PRO A 51 -0.37 4.50 0.46
C PRO A 51 0.20 5.89 0.12
N PHE A 52 0.10 6.36 -1.13
CA PHE A 52 0.57 7.67 -1.55
C PHE A 52 -0.55 8.71 -1.64
N ASP A 53 -1.76 8.29 -2.02
CA ASP A 53 -2.94 9.15 -2.06
C ASP A 53 -4.11 8.49 -1.31
N PRO A 54 -4.25 8.74 0.01
CA PRO A 54 -5.29 8.15 0.83
C PRO A 54 -6.72 8.44 0.36
N SER A 55 -6.94 9.43 -0.51
CA SER A 55 -8.26 9.67 -1.10
C SER A 55 -8.68 8.56 -2.09
N ARG A 56 -7.72 7.76 -2.58
CA ARG A 56 -7.93 6.67 -3.54
C ARG A 56 -8.02 5.33 -2.84
N LEU A 57 -8.81 4.43 -3.44
CA LEU A 57 -9.00 3.07 -2.95
C LEU A 57 -8.23 2.05 -3.79
N ASN A 58 -7.16 1.49 -3.23
CA ASN A 58 -6.45 0.33 -3.76
C ASN A 58 -7.30 -0.94 -3.76
N GLY A 59 -8.34 -0.97 -2.92
CA GLY A 59 -9.24 -2.10 -2.86
C GLY A 59 -10.36 -1.92 -1.86
N ILE A 60 -11.24 -2.91 -1.84
CA ILE A 60 -12.31 -3.04 -0.86
C ILE A 60 -12.46 -4.50 -0.45
N TYR A 61 -12.95 -4.73 0.76
CA TYR A 61 -13.30 -6.05 1.27
C TYR A 61 -14.68 -6.00 1.94
N LEU A 62 -15.50 -6.99 1.65
CA LEU A 62 -16.85 -7.16 2.16
C LEU A 62 -16.85 -8.33 3.15
N PRO A 63 -16.72 -8.10 4.47
CA PRO A 63 -16.55 -9.19 5.43
C PRO A 63 -17.69 -10.19 5.45
N GLN A 64 -18.94 -9.73 5.26
CA GLN A 64 -20.12 -10.58 5.31
C GLN A 64 -20.14 -11.65 4.22
N SER A 65 -19.60 -11.35 3.04
CA SER A 65 -19.55 -12.28 1.92
C SER A 65 -18.16 -12.89 1.70
N GLY A 66 -17.15 -12.41 2.43
CA GLY A 66 -15.76 -12.77 2.21
C GLY A 66 -15.16 -12.25 0.90
N VAL A 67 -15.89 -11.45 0.11
CA VAL A 67 -15.43 -11.01 -1.22
C VAL A 67 -14.49 -9.80 -1.09
N GLY A 68 -13.36 -9.84 -1.79
CA GLY A 68 -12.42 -8.74 -1.90
C GLY A 68 -12.18 -8.31 -3.35
N PHE A 69 -11.93 -7.02 -3.56
CA PHE A 69 -11.49 -6.45 -4.82
C PHE A 69 -10.18 -5.71 -4.59
N LEU A 70 -9.12 -6.07 -5.29
CA LEU A 70 -7.79 -5.48 -5.12
C LEU A 70 -7.17 -5.08 -6.46
N ILE A 71 -6.53 -3.92 -6.49
CA ILE A 71 -5.71 -3.49 -7.62
C ILE A 71 -4.40 -4.27 -7.62
N ALA A 72 -4.05 -4.84 -8.77
CA ALA A 72 -2.81 -5.56 -8.96
C ALA A 72 -1.99 -4.98 -10.12
N GLU A 73 -0.71 -4.76 -9.84
CA GLU A 73 0.34 -4.36 -10.80
C GLU A 73 0.70 -5.53 -11.72
N GLN A 74 0.99 -6.67 -11.12
CA GLN A 74 1.36 -7.92 -11.79
C GLN A 74 0.31 -8.97 -11.50
N ILE A 75 -0.16 -9.60 -12.56
CA ILE A 75 -1.18 -10.66 -12.50
C ILE A 75 -0.65 -11.78 -13.38
N ASP A 76 -0.52 -12.96 -12.79
CA ASP A 76 -0.12 -14.18 -13.47
C ASP A 76 -1.09 -14.49 -14.62
N ALA A 77 -0.59 -15.08 -15.70
CA ALA A 77 -1.40 -15.33 -16.90
C ALA A 77 -2.64 -16.19 -16.63
N GLU A 78 -2.56 -17.09 -15.65
CA GLU A 78 -3.63 -18.00 -15.24
C GLU A 78 -4.64 -17.35 -14.29
N THR A 79 -4.30 -16.20 -13.70
CA THR A 79 -5.18 -15.52 -12.75
C THR A 79 -6.20 -14.65 -13.48
N HIS A 80 -7.49 -14.96 -13.28
CA HIS A 80 -8.56 -14.13 -13.82
C HIS A 80 -8.59 -12.76 -13.15
N ALA A 81 -8.53 -11.69 -13.95
CA ALA A 81 -8.59 -10.33 -13.46
C ALA A 81 -9.47 -9.45 -14.35
N ILE A 82 -10.12 -8.47 -13.72
CA ILE A 82 -10.90 -7.45 -14.42
C ILE A 82 -9.94 -6.56 -15.21
N ASP A 83 -10.13 -6.53 -16.53
CA ASP A 83 -9.33 -5.71 -17.45
C ASP A 83 -10.14 -4.52 -17.97
N LEU A 84 -9.90 -3.36 -17.37
CA LEU A 84 -10.61 -2.12 -17.67
C LEU A 84 -10.28 -1.54 -19.06
N ARG A 85 -9.25 -2.05 -19.75
CA ARG A 85 -8.98 -1.67 -21.15
C ARG A 85 -10.16 -1.95 -22.07
N ARG A 86 -10.94 -2.99 -21.74
CA ARG A 86 -12.15 -3.38 -22.50
C ARG A 86 -13.29 -2.37 -22.35
N CYS A 87 -13.26 -1.54 -21.31
CA CYS A 87 -14.27 -0.53 -21.02
C CYS A 87 -13.96 0.83 -21.65
N VAL A 88 -12.84 0.97 -22.38
CA VAL A 88 -12.42 2.24 -22.98
C VAL A 88 -12.53 2.22 -24.49
N ARG A 89 -13.06 3.32 -25.04
CA ARG A 89 -13.10 3.58 -26.48
C ARG A 89 -11.69 3.60 -27.07
N ARG A 90 -11.44 2.71 -28.04
CA ARG A 90 -10.10 2.49 -28.62
C ARG A 90 -9.54 3.72 -29.33
N ASP A 91 -10.39 4.47 -30.02
CA ASP A 91 -10.05 5.70 -30.72
C ASP A 91 -9.62 6.80 -29.74
N ALA A 92 -10.42 7.04 -28.70
CA ALA A 92 -10.09 7.98 -27.63
C ALA A 92 -8.79 7.60 -26.90
N TRP A 93 -8.60 6.32 -26.61
CA TRP A 93 -7.36 5.84 -26.00
C TRP A 93 -6.14 6.04 -26.90
N ARG A 94 -6.25 5.77 -28.21
CA ARG A 94 -5.15 5.94 -29.16
C ARG A 94 -4.64 7.39 -29.21
N ALA A 95 -5.52 8.36 -29.03
CA ALA A 95 -5.17 9.78 -29.02
C ALA A 95 -4.25 10.16 -27.85
N VAL A 96 -4.45 9.58 -26.66
CA VAL A 96 -3.75 9.99 -25.42
C VAL A 96 -2.69 8.99 -24.93
N ARG A 97 -2.64 7.77 -25.48
CA ARG A 97 -1.77 6.69 -24.97
C ARG A 97 -0.28 6.97 -25.00
N GLY A 98 0.18 7.84 -25.88
CA GLY A 98 1.60 8.22 -25.97
C GLY A 98 2.00 9.02 -24.73
N GLU A 99 1.25 10.08 -24.47
CA GLU A 99 1.43 10.96 -23.32
C GLU A 99 1.29 10.22 -22.00
N VAL A 100 0.22 9.43 -21.83
CA VAL A 100 0.00 8.63 -20.62
C VAL A 100 1.19 7.70 -20.34
N ARG A 101 1.71 7.01 -21.35
CA ARG A 101 2.90 6.14 -21.19
C ARG A 101 4.16 6.93 -20.83
N SER A 102 4.32 8.15 -21.33
CA SER A 102 5.46 8.99 -20.98
C SER A 102 5.38 9.47 -19.53
N VAL A 103 4.20 9.94 -19.08
CA VAL A 103 3.98 10.35 -17.68
C VAL A 103 4.22 9.20 -16.70
N LEU A 104 3.78 7.99 -17.05
CA LEU A 104 3.96 6.83 -16.17
C LEU A 104 5.41 6.37 -16.07
N ARG A 105 6.18 6.45 -17.17
CA ARG A 105 7.62 6.20 -17.12
C ARG A 105 8.31 7.20 -16.20
N LEU A 106 7.99 8.48 -16.34
CA LEU A 106 8.51 9.52 -15.45
C LEU A 106 8.15 9.25 -13.98
N ARG A 107 6.90 8.87 -13.69
CA ARG A 107 6.48 8.46 -12.35
C ARG A 107 7.33 7.30 -11.83
N ASP A 108 7.52 6.25 -12.63
CA ASP A 108 8.27 5.06 -12.21
C ASP A 108 9.74 5.40 -11.92
N ASP A 109 10.35 6.25 -12.73
CA ASP A 109 11.72 6.72 -12.52
C ASP A 109 11.85 7.58 -11.26
N LEU A 110 10.88 8.48 -11.00
CA LEU A 110 10.81 9.25 -9.76
C LEU A 110 10.63 8.35 -8.52
N MET A 111 9.83 7.29 -8.62
CA MET A 111 9.67 6.31 -7.54
C MET A 111 10.95 5.54 -7.28
N ARG A 112 11.67 5.10 -8.32
CA ARG A 112 12.98 4.44 -8.16
C ARG A 112 13.98 5.37 -7.47
N LEU A 113 14.01 6.64 -7.87
CA LEU A 113 14.87 7.64 -7.24
C LEU A 113 14.50 7.82 -5.76
N ALA A 114 13.21 7.97 -5.44
CA ALA A 114 12.75 8.11 -4.07
C ALA A 114 13.16 6.90 -3.20
N LEU A 115 12.99 5.68 -3.71
CA LEU A 115 13.42 4.46 -3.02
C LEU A 115 14.94 4.43 -2.78
N SER A 116 15.74 4.85 -3.78
CA SER A 116 17.19 4.95 -3.63
C SER A 116 17.59 5.98 -2.56
N CYS A 117 16.92 7.14 -2.52
CA CYS A 117 17.15 8.14 -1.49
C CYS A 117 16.81 7.62 -0.09
N MET A 118 15.68 6.90 0.06
CA MET A 118 15.29 6.28 1.33
C MET A 118 16.26 5.20 1.78
N ALA A 119 16.77 4.39 0.85
CA ALA A 119 17.80 3.39 1.16
C ALA A 119 19.06 4.03 1.72
N ARG A 120 19.55 5.10 1.07
CA ARG A 120 20.73 5.85 1.54
C ARG A 120 20.49 6.56 2.88
N ALA A 121 19.29 7.09 3.10
CA ALA A 121 18.93 7.63 4.41
C ALA A 121 18.95 6.54 5.50
N GLY A 122 18.53 5.31 5.16
CA GLY A 122 18.65 4.15 6.04
C GLY A 122 20.11 3.80 6.36
N GLU A 123 21.01 3.87 5.38
CA GLU A 123 22.46 3.67 5.61
C GLU A 123 23.01 4.69 6.61
N TYR A 124 22.75 5.99 6.42
CA TYR A 124 23.16 7.01 7.38
C TYR A 124 22.53 6.83 8.76
N HIS A 125 21.28 6.36 8.82
CA HIS A 125 20.62 6.06 10.09
C HIS A 125 21.38 4.95 10.84
N PHE A 126 21.76 3.86 10.16
CA PHE A 126 22.54 2.78 10.79
C PHE A 126 23.94 3.23 11.20
N GLU A 127 24.63 4.04 10.38
CA GLU A 127 25.94 4.61 10.76
C GLU A 127 25.83 5.46 12.03
N LEU A 128 24.75 6.24 12.17
CA LEU A 128 24.48 7.01 13.39
C LEU A 128 24.12 6.12 14.57
N GLU A 129 23.33 5.06 14.36
CA GLU A 129 23.01 4.08 15.40
C GLU A 129 24.27 3.38 15.92
N ASP A 130 25.26 3.09 15.08
CA ASP A 130 26.51 2.49 15.50
C ASP A 130 27.31 3.42 16.44
N ILE A 131 27.40 4.71 16.09
CA ILE A 131 28.06 5.72 16.94
C ILE A 131 27.33 5.88 18.26
N TYR A 132 26.00 6.04 18.20
CA TYR A 132 25.15 6.15 19.38
C TYR A 132 25.26 4.90 20.25
N GLY A 133 25.21 3.72 19.66
CA GLY A 133 25.28 2.44 20.34
C GLY A 133 26.59 2.25 21.08
N TYR A 134 27.71 2.68 20.48
CA TYR A 134 29.00 2.68 21.14
C TYR A 134 29.08 3.68 22.31
N ALA A 135 28.53 4.88 22.14
CA ALA A 135 28.62 5.94 23.13
C ALA A 135 27.60 5.80 24.29
N MET A 136 26.55 5.00 24.13
CA MET A 136 25.45 4.90 25.08
C MET A 136 25.69 3.82 26.15
N ASP A 137 25.58 4.20 27.42
CA ASP A 137 25.40 3.25 28.52
C ASP A 137 23.93 2.80 28.60
N PHE A 138 23.59 1.75 27.84
CA PHE A 138 22.24 1.19 27.82
C PHE A 138 21.80 0.62 29.18
N ALA A 139 22.74 0.10 29.99
CA ALA A 139 22.40 -0.46 31.29
C ALA A 139 21.94 0.65 32.25
N GLN A 140 22.67 1.77 32.26
CA GLN A 140 22.28 2.93 33.06
C GLN A 140 20.99 3.58 32.54
N LYS A 141 20.79 3.65 31.22
CA LYS A 141 19.52 4.10 30.62
C LYS A 141 18.35 3.23 31.07
N GLU A 142 18.51 1.90 31.06
CA GLU A 142 17.42 0.98 31.42
C GLU A 142 17.08 1.10 32.90
N LYS A 143 18.10 1.13 33.76
CA LYS A 143 17.93 1.37 35.20
C LYS A 143 17.23 2.71 35.50
N ALA A 144 17.58 3.77 34.78
CA ALA A 144 16.91 5.07 34.91
C ALA A 144 15.44 5.00 34.47
N CYS A 145 15.15 4.26 33.40
CA CYS A 145 13.80 4.04 32.88
C CYS A 145 12.94 3.26 33.89
N GLU A 146 13.44 2.15 34.43
CA GLU A 146 12.75 1.35 35.46
C GLU A 146 12.44 2.18 36.71
N ASN A 147 13.42 2.93 37.22
CA ASN A 147 13.23 3.81 38.37
C ASN A 147 12.18 4.90 38.11
N PHE A 148 12.15 5.44 36.89
CA PHE A 148 11.15 6.41 36.49
C PHE A 148 9.76 5.79 36.45
N CYS A 149 9.61 4.62 35.81
CA CYS A 149 8.35 3.88 35.74
C CYS A 149 7.81 3.55 37.13
N ALA A 150 8.64 3.02 38.04
CA ALA A 150 8.24 2.70 39.42
C ALA A 150 7.76 3.93 40.20
N ARG A 151 8.25 5.13 39.87
CA ARG A 151 7.81 6.38 40.51
C ARG A 151 6.49 6.91 39.95
N VAL A 152 6.22 6.69 38.66
CA VAL A 152 5.08 7.30 37.94
C VAL A 152 3.89 6.35 37.82
N LEU A 153 4.14 5.05 37.82
CA LEU A 153 3.13 3.99 37.82
C LEU A 153 3.16 3.29 39.19
N PRO A 154 2.52 3.86 40.23
CA PRO A 154 2.31 3.14 41.47
C PRO A 154 1.39 1.94 41.21
N GLU A 155 1.66 0.83 41.91
CA GLU A 155 0.83 -0.39 41.89
C GLU A 155 -0.65 -0.14 42.21
#